data_AF-A0A1B9JH35-F1
#
_entry.id   AF-A0A1B9JH35-F1
#
_cell.length_a   1.000
_cell.length_b   1.000
_cell.length_c   1.000
_cell.angle_alpha   90.00
_cell.angle_beta   90.00
_cell.angle_gamma   90.00
#
_symmetry.space_group_name_H-M   'P 1'
#
loop_
_entity.id
_entity.type
_entity.pdbx_description
1 polymer ?
#
loop_
_entity_poly.entity_id
_entity_poly.type
_entity_poly.pdbx_seq_one_letter_code
_entity_poly.pdbx_strand_id
1 'polypeptide(L)'
;MKFFRSFVGYCIAGMIVMAVWSQLGAYGIFGGYLAAIMIIGPMWYMNHYINLTGNEDDAAFVDMGLAIAVCGIMRDTFIQGGSAFVASLPTILLVICGATLGGITAAYIEKDMAKKKDFINENPREPGLRRSDFEKLKETKEKILRSKQIKVFQKKR
;
A
#
# COMPACT_ATOMS: atom_id res chain seq x y z
N MET A 1 -3.13 23.22 9.95
CA MET A 1 -4.13 22.68 9.00
C MET A 1 -4.06 21.15 8.81
N LYS A 2 -2.88 20.50 8.78
CA LYS A 2 -2.77 19.03 8.55
C LYS A 2 -3.54 18.17 9.57
N PHE A 3 -3.38 18.47 10.86
CA PHE A 3 -4.09 17.75 11.93
C PHE A 3 -5.61 17.80 11.77
N PHE A 4 -6.17 19.00 11.55
CA PHE A 4 -7.62 19.18 11.40
C PHE A 4 -8.18 18.44 10.17
N ARG A 5 -7.46 18.46 9.04
CA ARG A 5 -7.85 17.70 7.85
C ARG A 5 -7.87 16.19 8.11
N SER A 6 -6.85 15.69 8.81
CA SER A 6 -6.73 14.27 9.16
C SER A 6 -7.84 13.85 10.12
N PHE A 7 -8.10 14.67 11.14
CA PHE A 7 -9.22 14.49 12.06
C PHE A 7 -10.55 14.38 11.31
N VAL A 8 -10.84 15.30 10.39
CA VAL A 8 -12.07 15.27 9.58
C VAL A 8 -12.14 14.02 8.71
N GLY A 9 -11.06 13.66 8.02
CA GLY A 9 -11.01 12.48 7.15
C GLY A 9 -11.25 11.16 7.89
N TYR A 10 -10.64 11.01 9.06
CA TYR A 10 -10.82 9.83 9.92
C TYR A 10 -12.21 9.80 10.58
N CYS A 11 -12.71 10.94 11.06
CA CYS A 11 -14.06 11.01 11.63
C CYS A 11 -15.13 10.62 10.60
N ILE A 12 -15.06 11.15 9.39
CA ILE A 12 -16.04 10.83 8.34
C ILE A 12 -15.96 9.34 7.96
N ALA A 13 -14.75 8.78 7.85
CA ALA A 13 -14.57 7.36 7.56
C ALA A 13 -15.24 6.46 8.61
N GLY A 14 -14.98 6.71 9.89
CA GLY A 14 -15.58 5.97 10.99
C GLY A 14 -17.10 6.09 11.00
N MET A 15 -17.62 7.32 10.92
CA MET A 15 -19.07 7.56 10.99
C MET A 15 -19.84 6.91 9.82
N ILE A 16 -19.37 7.04 8.58
CA ILE A 16 -20.09 6.48 7.42
C ILE A 16 -20.10 4.96 7.47
N VAL A 17 -18.98 4.33 7.82
CA VAL A 17 -18.93 2.86 7.98
C VAL A 17 -19.93 2.42 9.05
N MET A 18 -19.92 3.04 10.23
CA MET A 18 -20.82 2.64 11.32
C MET A 18 -22.30 2.95 11.04
N ALA A 19 -22.61 3.93 10.19
CA ALA A 19 -23.98 4.31 9.85
C ALA A 19 -24.58 3.45 8.72
N VAL A 20 -23.79 3.09 7.71
CA VAL A 20 -24.32 2.55 6.44
C VAL A 20 -23.99 1.07 6.24
N TRP A 21 -22.91 0.56 6.86
CA TRP A 21 -22.43 -0.79 6.58
C TRP A 21 -23.48 -1.87 6.83
N SER A 22 -24.21 -1.80 7.95
CA SER A 22 -25.24 -2.79 8.29
C SER A 22 -26.45 -2.75 7.35
N GLN A 23 -26.80 -1.57 6.81
CA GLN A 23 -27.90 -1.41 5.86
C GLN A 23 -27.61 -2.11 4.54
N LEU A 24 -26.36 -2.00 4.06
CA LEU A 24 -25.90 -2.72 2.88
C LEU A 24 -25.66 -4.21 3.20
N GLY A 25 -25.15 -4.54 4.38
CA GLY A 25 -24.94 -5.91 4.84
C GLY A 25 -26.23 -6.73 4.96
N ALA A 26 -27.40 -6.09 5.03
CA ALA A 26 -28.70 -6.78 5.01
C ALA A 26 -28.94 -7.61 3.74
N TYR A 27 -28.24 -7.30 2.63
CA TYR A 27 -28.27 -8.09 1.38
C TYR A 27 -27.29 -9.28 1.40
N GLY A 28 -26.86 -9.71 2.58
CA GLY A 28 -25.93 -10.84 2.76
C GLY A 28 -24.52 -10.53 2.27
N ILE A 29 -23.81 -11.57 1.80
CA ILE A 29 -22.40 -11.45 1.41
C ILE A 29 -22.18 -10.43 0.28
N PHE A 30 -23.11 -10.38 -0.69
CA PHE A 30 -23.06 -9.39 -1.77
C PHE A 30 -23.20 -7.97 -1.23
N GLY A 31 -24.06 -7.77 -0.24
CA GLY A 31 -24.19 -6.52 0.49
C GLY A 31 -22.90 -6.05 1.14
N GLY A 32 -22.13 -6.97 1.72
CA GLY A 32 -20.80 -6.69 2.26
C GLY A 32 -19.79 -6.23 1.21
N TYR A 33 -19.75 -6.89 0.04
CA TYR A 33 -18.91 -6.45 -1.07
C TYR A 33 -19.34 -5.08 -1.61
N LEU A 34 -20.65 -4.84 -1.73
CA LEU A 34 -21.17 -3.55 -2.14
C LEU A 34 -20.83 -2.45 -1.13
N ALA A 35 -20.91 -2.73 0.17
CA ALA A 35 -20.49 -1.82 1.23
C ALA A 35 -18.99 -1.49 1.14
N ALA A 36 -18.15 -2.49 0.88
CA ALA A 36 -16.71 -2.27 0.70
C ALA A 36 -16.44 -1.32 -0.49
N ILE A 37 -17.11 -1.52 -1.63
CA ILE A 37 -16.92 -0.66 -2.80
C ILE A 37 -17.47 0.74 -2.55
N MET A 38 -18.70 0.85 -2.03
CA MET A 38 -19.42 2.12 -1.92
C MET A 38 -18.95 2.99 -0.75
N ILE A 39 -18.41 2.38 0.31
CA ILE A 39 -17.97 3.10 1.51
C ILE A 39 -16.45 3.15 1.56
N ILE A 40 -15.79 1.99 1.56
CA ILE A 40 -14.33 1.93 1.76
C ILE A 40 -13.62 2.52 0.55
N GLY A 41 -14.06 2.23 -0.67
CA GLY A 41 -13.44 2.78 -1.89
C GLY A 41 -13.36 4.31 -1.93
N PRO A 42 -14.49 5.04 -1.82
CA PRO A 42 -14.48 6.51 -1.78
C PRO A 42 -13.70 7.08 -0.58
N MET A 43 -13.85 6.50 0.60
CA MET A 43 -13.13 7.00 1.79
C MET A 43 -11.63 6.77 1.68
N TRP A 44 -11.21 5.65 1.10
CA TRP A 44 -9.84 5.37 0.73
C TRP A 44 -9.32 6.42 -0.25
N TYR A 45 -10.07 6.72 -1.32
CA TYR A 45 -9.66 7.71 -2.32
C TYR A 45 -9.50 9.11 -1.71
N MET A 46 -10.44 9.53 -0.87
CA MET A 46 -10.39 10.83 -0.19
C MET A 46 -9.22 10.92 0.80
N ASN A 47 -9.04 9.90 1.63
CA ASN A 47 -8.00 9.94 2.67
C ASN A 47 -6.61 9.72 2.10
N HIS A 48 -6.47 8.85 1.10
CA HIS A 48 -5.18 8.47 0.53
C HIS A 48 -4.81 9.24 -0.74
N TYR A 49 -5.63 9.21 -1.79
CA TYR A 49 -5.27 9.83 -3.07
C TYR A 49 -5.36 11.36 -3.04
N ILE A 50 -6.43 11.91 -2.45
CA ILE A 50 -6.53 13.38 -2.21
C ILE A 50 -5.63 13.81 -1.03
N ASN A 51 -5.09 12.85 -0.29
CA ASN A 51 -4.25 13.04 0.88
C ASN A 51 -4.90 13.95 1.95
N LEU A 52 -6.17 13.66 2.29
CA LEU A 52 -6.86 14.39 3.35
C LEU A 52 -6.19 14.17 4.71
N THR A 53 -5.58 13.01 4.92
CA THR A 53 -4.95 12.61 6.20
C THR A 53 -3.46 12.91 6.29
N GLY A 54 -2.88 13.53 5.26
CA GLY A 54 -1.48 13.96 5.28
C GLY A 54 -0.48 12.81 5.40
N ASN A 55 -0.80 11.66 4.81
CA ASN A 55 0.10 10.51 4.74
C ASN A 55 1.39 10.90 4.00
N GLU A 56 2.52 10.37 4.44
CA GLU A 56 3.78 10.49 3.71
C GLU A 56 3.74 9.66 2.43
N ASP A 57 4.53 10.09 1.44
CA ASP A 57 4.70 9.33 0.21
C ASP A 57 5.24 7.93 0.55
N ASP A 58 4.65 6.90 -0.05
CA ASP A 58 4.98 5.48 0.19
C ASP A 58 4.70 4.94 1.62
N ALA A 59 3.95 5.65 2.48
CA ALA A 59 3.55 5.12 3.78
C ALA A 59 2.47 4.03 3.67
N ALA A 60 2.76 2.83 4.20
CA ALA A 60 1.85 1.69 4.22
C ALA A 60 0.63 1.92 5.14
N PHE A 61 -0.45 2.42 4.54
CA PHE A 61 -1.81 1.87 4.57
C PHE A 61 -2.39 1.23 5.85
N VAL A 62 -2.41 1.91 7.01
CA VAL A 62 -3.11 1.37 8.22
C VAL A 62 -4.04 2.37 8.94
N ASP A 63 -4.01 3.66 8.62
CA ASP A 63 -4.63 4.64 9.52
C ASP A 63 -6.16 4.72 9.49
N MET A 64 -6.80 4.50 8.33
CA MET A 64 -8.27 4.56 8.26
C MET A 64 -8.93 3.35 8.95
N GLY A 65 -8.30 2.17 8.90
CA GLY A 65 -8.81 0.97 9.56
C GLY A 65 -8.82 1.12 11.07
N LEU A 66 -7.75 1.68 11.65
CA LEU A 66 -7.68 1.97 13.07
C LEU A 66 -8.73 3.00 13.49
N ALA A 67 -8.91 4.08 12.72
CA ALA A 67 -9.94 5.08 12.99
C ALA A 67 -11.36 4.48 12.98
N ILE A 68 -11.67 3.63 12.01
CA ILE A 68 -12.96 2.91 11.94
C ILE A 68 -13.11 1.98 13.15
N ALA A 69 -12.06 1.22 13.51
CA ALA A 69 -12.08 0.32 14.65
C ALA A 69 -12.34 1.05 15.98
N VAL A 70 -11.62 2.15 16.23
CA VAL A 70 -11.83 3.00 17.42
C VAL A 70 -13.26 3.56 17.44
N CYS A 71 -13.75 4.04 16.30
CA CYS A 71 -15.12 4.54 16.19
C CYS A 71 -16.16 3.46 16.56
N GLY A 72 -16.03 2.25 16.00
CA GLY A 72 -16.92 1.13 16.28
C GLY A 72 -16.90 0.69 17.75
N ILE A 73 -15.71 0.52 18.32
CA ILE A 73 -15.53 0.14 19.73
C ILE A 73 -16.18 1.18 20.65
N MET A 74 -15.90 2.47 20.46
CA MET A 74 -16.42 3.52 21.32
C MET A 74 -17.95 3.67 21.15
N ARG A 75 -18.44 3.63 19.90
CA ARG A 75 -19.88 3.69 19.60
C ARG A 75 -20.65 2.57 20.29
N ASP A 76 -20.18 1.34 20.15
CA ASP A 76 -20.86 0.19 20.76
C ASP A 76 -20.71 0.17 22.28
N THR A 77 -19.57 0.58 22.81
CA THR A 77 -19.39 0.73 24.28
C THR A 77 -20.36 1.77 24.85
N PHE A 78 -20.59 2.89 24.15
CA PHE A 78 -21.53 3.92 24.61
C PHE A 78 -23.00 3.48 24.48
N ILE A 79 -23.36 2.73 23.43
CA ILE A 79 -24.74 2.29 23.20
C ILE A 79 -25.09 1.07 24.05
N GLN A 80 -24.18 0.11 24.15
CA GLN A 80 -24.44 -1.21 24.76
C GLN A 80 -23.82 -1.36 26.15
N GLY A 81 -23.00 -0.39 26.58
CA GLY A 81 -22.32 -0.38 27.87
C GLY A 81 -20.94 -1.05 27.86
N GLY A 82 -20.21 -0.88 28.96
CA GLY A 82 -18.84 -1.39 29.11
C GLY A 82 -18.70 -2.92 29.05
N SER A 83 -19.78 -3.66 29.32
CA SER A 83 -19.79 -5.13 29.18
C SER A 83 -19.61 -5.56 27.73
N ALA A 84 -20.14 -4.81 26.75
CA ALA A 84 -19.97 -5.10 25.33
C ALA A 84 -18.50 -4.99 24.91
N PHE A 85 -17.78 -3.99 25.44
CA PHE A 85 -16.33 -3.88 25.23
C PHE A 85 -15.59 -5.12 25.73
N VAL A 86 -15.84 -5.53 26.98
CA VAL A 86 -15.20 -6.70 27.59
C VAL A 86 -15.52 -7.98 26.79
N ALA A 87 -16.77 -8.15 26.36
CA ALA A 87 -17.18 -9.27 25.52
C ALA A 87 -16.49 -9.29 24.15
N SER A 88 -16.11 -8.13 23.62
CA SER A 88 -15.42 -8.01 22.33
C SER A 88 -13.91 -8.25 22.37
N LEU A 89 -13.30 -8.32 23.57
CA LEU A 89 -11.84 -8.48 23.73
C LEU A 89 -11.25 -9.68 22.98
N PRO A 90 -11.85 -10.89 22.97
CA PRO A 90 -11.32 -12.02 22.21
C PRO A 90 -11.23 -11.71 20.71
N THR A 91 -12.25 -11.05 20.15
CA THR A 91 -12.26 -10.64 18.73
C THR A 91 -11.21 -9.58 18.46
N ILE A 92 -11.07 -8.58 19.34
CA ILE A 92 -10.05 -7.54 19.22
C ILE A 92 -8.65 -8.16 19.21
N LEU A 93 -8.38 -9.13 20.09
CA LEU A 93 -7.09 -9.83 20.12
C LEU A 93 -6.79 -10.56 18.81
N LEU A 94 -7.78 -11.28 18.25
CA LEU A 94 -7.62 -11.96 16.96
C LEU A 94 -7.36 -10.98 15.82
N VAL A 95 -8.04 -9.84 15.80
CA VAL A 95 -7.81 -8.78 14.81
C VAL A 95 -6.40 -8.19 14.94
N ILE A 96 -5.91 -7.95 16.16
CA ILE A 96 -4.54 -7.47 16.40
C ILE A 96 -3.50 -8.49 15.91
N CYS A 97 -3.69 -9.78 16.19
CA CYS A 97 -2.81 -10.83 15.69
C CYS A 97 -2.81 -10.86 14.16
N GLY A 98 -3.99 -10.83 13.54
CA GLY A 98 -4.12 -10.79 12.07
C GLY A 98 -3.47 -9.56 11.44
N ALA A 99 -3.70 -8.37 12.01
CA ALA A 99 -3.10 -7.12 11.55
C ALA A 99 -1.56 -7.15 11.67
N THR A 100 -1.04 -7.72 12.75
CA THR A 100 0.41 -7.87 12.97
C THR A 100 1.02 -8.81 11.93
N LEU A 101 0.42 -9.98 11.72
CA LEU A 101 0.89 -10.94 10.71
C LEU A 101 0.82 -10.35 9.28
N GLY A 102 -0.24 -9.61 8.98
CA GLY A 102 -0.39 -8.89 7.71
C GLY A 102 0.71 -7.84 7.52
N GLY A 103 0.97 -7.02 8.54
CA GLY A 103 2.03 -6.01 8.52
C GLY A 103 3.42 -6.62 8.34
N ILE A 104 3.73 -7.72 9.04
CA ILE A 104 4.98 -8.46 8.86
C ILE A 104 5.11 -8.98 7.42
N THR A 105 4.03 -9.57 6.88
CA THR A 105 4.02 -10.10 5.52
C THR A 105 4.25 -8.99 4.49
N ALA A 106 3.59 -7.84 4.65
CA ALA A 106 3.77 -6.67 3.79
C ALA A 106 5.24 -6.20 3.81
N ALA A 107 5.86 -6.09 4.98
CA ALA A 107 7.26 -5.69 5.12
C ALA A 107 8.22 -6.65 4.40
N TYR A 108 7.96 -7.97 4.42
CA TYR A 108 8.76 -8.94 3.68
C TYR A 108 8.60 -8.78 2.15
N ILE A 109 7.39 -8.52 1.68
CA ILE A 109 7.10 -8.29 0.25
C ILE A 109 7.79 -7.01 -0.23
N GLU A 110 7.69 -5.91 0.51
CA GLU A 110 8.35 -4.65 0.16
C GLU A 110 9.87 -4.82 0.07
N LYS A 111 10.47 -5.56 1.00
CA LYS A 111 11.91 -5.87 0.98
C LYS A 111 12.31 -6.71 -0.23
N ASP A 112 11.50 -7.68 -0.65
CA ASP A 112 11.75 -8.46 -1.86
C ASP A 112 11.63 -7.61 -3.14
N MET A 113 10.61 -6.76 -3.21
CA MET A 113 10.42 -5.81 -4.31
C MET A 113 11.58 -4.81 -4.42
N ALA A 114 12.08 -4.30 -3.30
CA ALA A 114 13.24 -3.42 -3.26
C ALA A 114 14.50 -4.12 -3.81
N LYS A 115 14.80 -5.34 -3.33
CA LYS A 115 15.91 -6.14 -3.85
C LYS A 115 15.82 -6.39 -5.35
N LYS A 116 14.62 -6.68 -5.86
CA LYS A 116 14.37 -6.87 -7.30
C LYS A 116 14.63 -5.58 -8.08
N LYS A 117 14.20 -4.43 -7.56
CA LYS A 117 14.44 -3.11 -8.17
C LYS A 117 15.93 -2.79 -8.21
N ASP A 118 16.66 -3.01 -7.11
CA ASP A 118 18.11 -2.80 -7.04
C ASP A 118 18.84 -3.74 -8.01
N PHE A 119 18.47 -5.01 -8.08
CA PHE A 119 19.02 -5.95 -9.05
C PHE A 119 18.80 -5.51 -10.51
N ILE A 120 17.62 -4.96 -10.83
CA ILE A 120 17.32 -4.43 -12.18
C ILE A 120 18.16 -3.18 -12.46
N ASN A 121 18.32 -2.29 -11.48
CA ASN A 121 19.12 -1.07 -11.63
C ASN A 121 20.61 -1.37 -11.80
N GLU A 122 21.15 -2.34 -11.05
CA GLU A 122 22.55 -2.78 -11.15
C GLU A 122 22.81 -3.64 -12.39
N ASN A 123 21.82 -4.41 -12.84
CA ASN A 123 21.87 -5.21 -14.07
C ASN A 123 20.77 -4.78 -15.03
N PRO A 124 20.87 -3.59 -15.66
CA PRO A 124 19.85 -3.10 -16.57
C PRO A 124 19.76 -4.04 -17.76
N ARG A 125 18.76 -4.91 -17.77
CA ARG A 125 18.36 -5.67 -18.95
C ARG A 125 17.46 -4.77 -19.75
N GLU A 126 17.77 -4.56 -21.03
CA GLU A 126 16.76 -3.98 -21.93
C GLU A 126 15.49 -4.86 -21.85
N PRO A 127 14.31 -4.28 -21.56
CA PRO A 127 13.08 -5.04 -21.46
C PRO A 127 12.88 -5.90 -22.72
N GLY A 128 12.82 -7.21 -22.55
CA GLY A 128 12.66 -8.17 -23.65
C GLY A 128 13.94 -8.82 -24.19
N LEU A 129 15.12 -8.48 -23.68
CA LEU A 129 16.38 -9.08 -24.14
C LEU A 129 16.87 -10.20 -23.21
N ARG A 130 17.18 -11.39 -23.77
CA ARG A 130 17.78 -12.49 -23.00
C ARG A 130 19.20 -12.16 -22.58
N ARG A 131 19.66 -12.72 -21.46
CA ARG A 131 21.00 -12.46 -20.88
C ARG A 131 22.14 -12.69 -21.88
N SER A 132 22.05 -13.74 -22.71
CA SER A 132 23.01 -14.03 -23.77
C SER A 132 23.14 -12.93 -24.82
N ASP A 133 22.02 -12.26 -25.11
CA ASP A 133 21.94 -11.27 -26.19
C ASP A 133 22.43 -9.91 -25.68
N PHE A 134 22.23 -9.62 -24.40
CA PHE A 134 22.79 -8.44 -23.73
C PHE A 134 24.32 -8.49 -23.64
N GLU A 135 24.89 -9.65 -23.27
CA GLU A 135 26.35 -9.84 -23.23
C GLU A 135 26.97 -9.65 -24.62
N LYS A 136 26.35 -10.19 -25.67
CA LYS A 136 26.78 -9.96 -27.06
C LYS A 136 26.75 -8.48 -27.45
N LEU A 137 25.70 -7.75 -27.05
CA LEU A 137 25.61 -6.30 -27.32
C LEU A 137 26.70 -5.51 -26.59
N LYS A 138 26.96 -5.84 -25.32
CA LYS A 138 28.00 -5.21 -24.52
C LYS A 138 29.38 -5.44 -25.15
N GLU A 139 29.69 -6.69 -25.49
CA GLU A 139 30.96 -7.07 -26.13
C GLU A 139 31.13 -6.39 -27.50
N THR A 140 30.03 -6.28 -28.27
CA THR A 140 30.02 -5.59 -29.57
C THR A 140 30.27 -4.08 -29.41
N LYS A 141 29.62 -3.43 -28.43
CA LYS A 141 29.85 -2.01 -28.11
C LYS A 141 31.30 -1.74 -27.72
N GLU A 142 31.89 -2.59 -26.88
CA GLU A 142 33.30 -2.47 -26.47
C GLU A 142 34.26 -2.60 -27.65
N LYS A 143 34.04 -3.57 -28.55
CA LYS A 143 34.84 -3.73 -29.78
C LYS A 143 34.74 -2.48 -30.67
N ILE A 144 33.53 -1.93 -30.85
CA ILE A 144 33.34 -0.71 -31.65
C ILE A 144 34.07 0.47 -31.02
N LEU A 145 33.97 0.67 -29.70
CA LEU A 145 34.66 1.75 -28.99
C LEU A 145 36.19 1.65 -29.14
N ARG A 146 36.75 0.45 -28.94
CA ARG A 146 38.19 0.21 -29.15
C ARG A 146 38.61 0.51 -30.58
N SER A 147 37.84 0.06 -31.57
CA SER A 147 38.17 0.32 -32.98
C SER A 147 38.17 1.82 -33.33
N LYS A 148 37.22 2.59 -32.76
CA LYS A 148 37.15 4.04 -32.94
C LYS A 148 38.34 4.73 -32.29
N GLN A 149 38.72 4.35 -31.07
CA GLN A 149 39.90 4.91 -30.40
C GLN A 149 41.20 4.64 -31.18
N ILE A 150 41.38 3.41 -31.69
CA ILE A 150 42.54 3.06 -32.51
C ILE A 150 42.61 3.91 -33.78
N LYS A 151 41.47 4.10 -34.48
CA LYS A 151 41.41 4.94 -35.68
C LYS A 151 41.74 6.41 -35.39
N VAL A 152 41.26 6.95 -34.26
CA VAL A 152 41.60 8.32 -33.82
C VAL A 152 43.10 8.44 -33.52
N PHE A 153 43.70 7.42 -32.90
CA PHE A 153 45.13 7.42 -32.58
C PHE A 153 46.00 7.32 -33.83
N GLN A 154 45.60 6.52 -34.83
CA GLN A 154 46.32 6.43 -36.11
C GLN A 154 46.21 7.68 -36.98
N LYS A 155 45.13 8.47 -36.85
CA LYS A 155 44.98 9.75 -37.58
C LYS A 155 45.79 10.90 -36.98
N LYS A 156 46.35 10.73 -35.77
CA LYS A 156 47.17 11.71 -35.06
C LYS A 156 48.69 11.48 -35.18
N ARG A 157 49.12 10.39 -35.83
CA ARG A 157 50.51 10.16 -36.24
C ARG A 157 50.67 10.53 -37.70
#